data_AF-A0A163YB00-F1
#
_entry.id   AF-A0A163YB00-F1
#
_cell.length_a   1.000
_cell.length_b   1.000
_cell.length_c   1.000
_cell.angle_alpha   90.00
_cell.angle_beta   90.00
_cell.angle_gamma   90.00
#
_symmetry.space_group_name_H-M   'P 1'
#
loop_
_entity.id
_entity.type
_entity.pdbx_description
1 polymer ?
#
loop_
_entity_poly.entity_id
_entity_poly.type
_entity_poly.pdbx_seq_one_letter_code
_entity_poly.pdbx_strand_id
1 'polypeptide(L)'
;MTMKLEAMASAAHVLANQADELQEELDSITCDWCELSSTWTGVAASAFEPPWEEWHAGDVKSAEILSEHSQLLMQSLDLMLDHESAAVKAFEALYRKGPAV
;
A
#
# COMPACT_ATOMS: atom_id res chain seq x y z
N MET A 1 17.15 5.26 -15.28
CA MET A 1 16.53 4.01 -14.81
C MET A 1 16.53 3.99 -13.29
N THR A 2 17.70 4.09 -12.65
CA THR A 2 17.89 4.09 -11.18
C THR A 2 17.00 5.09 -10.43
N MET A 3 16.99 6.37 -10.83
CA MET A 3 16.10 7.39 -10.21
C MET A 3 14.60 7.03 -10.25
N LYS A 4 14.14 6.29 -11.27
CA LYS A 4 12.73 5.87 -11.37
C LYS A 4 12.43 4.72 -10.40
N LEU A 5 13.38 3.80 -10.21
CA LEU A 5 13.27 2.70 -9.25
C LEU A 5 13.31 3.22 -7.81
N GLU A 6 14.19 4.19 -7.53
CA GLU A 6 14.25 4.88 -6.23
C GLU A 6 12.93 5.62 -5.92
N ALA A 7 12.36 6.33 -6.91
CA ALA A 7 11.07 6.98 -6.75
C ALA A 7 9.92 5.99 -6.50
N MET A 8 9.93 4.83 -7.18
CA MET A 8 8.95 3.76 -6.95
C MET A 8 9.10 3.14 -5.56
N ALA A 9 10.33 2.86 -5.11
CA ALA A 9 10.59 2.34 -3.77
C ALA A 9 10.13 3.32 -2.69
N SER A 10 10.43 4.62 -2.87
CA SER A 10 9.99 5.68 -1.97
C SER A 10 8.46 5.78 -1.92
N ALA A 11 7.79 5.77 -3.08
CA ALA A 11 6.33 5.80 -3.15
C ALA A 11 5.70 4.57 -2.47
N ALA A 12 6.25 3.36 -2.69
CA ALA A 12 5.79 2.15 -2.02
C ALA A 12 5.90 2.28 -0.50
N HIS A 13 7.04 2.77 0.00
CA HIS A 13 7.26 2.94 1.43
C HIS A 13 6.32 3.99 2.05
N VAL A 14 6.12 5.13 1.37
CA VAL A 14 5.17 6.16 1.81
C VAL A 14 3.75 5.58 1.89
N LEU A 15 3.32 4.84 0.87
CA LEU A 15 1.98 4.24 0.87
C LEU A 15 1.80 3.18 1.96
N ALA A 16 2.83 2.38 2.24
CA ALA A 16 2.80 1.41 3.33
C ALA A 16 2.63 2.11 4.68
N ASN A 17 3.50 3.09 4.96
CA ASN A 17 3.44 3.83 6.23
C ASN A 17 2.09 4.55 6.39
N GLN A 18 1.56 5.15 5.32
CA GLN A 18 0.24 5.80 5.36
C GLN A 18 -0.90 4.80 5.57
N ALA A 19 -0.81 3.59 5.02
CA ALA A 19 -1.79 2.54 5.27
C ALA A 19 -1.77 2.09 6.74
N ASP A 20 -0.58 1.89 7.29
CA ASP A 20 -0.39 1.48 8.69
C ASP A 20 -0.87 2.57 9.66
N GLU A 21 -0.46 3.82 9.45
CA GLU A 21 -0.90 4.97 10.25
C GLU A 21 -2.43 5.15 10.19
N LEU A 22 -3.03 5.04 8.99
CA LEU A 22 -4.49 5.14 8.84
C LEU A 22 -5.21 4.00 9.56
N GLN A 23 -4.69 2.77 9.50
CA GLN A 23 -5.28 1.63 10.20
C GLN A 23 -5.23 1.82 11.73
N GLU A 24 -4.10 2.29 12.27
CA GLU A 24 -3.96 2.55 13.71
C GLU A 24 -4.96 3.62 14.19
N GLU A 25 -5.11 4.70 13.43
CA GLU A 25 -6.08 5.76 13.74
C GLU A 25 -7.53 5.25 13.64
N LEU A 26 -7.85 4.44 12.63
CA LEU A 26 -9.18 3.82 12.50
C LEU A 26 -9.51 2.88 13.66
N ASP A 27 -8.54 2.09 14.11
CA ASP A 27 -8.70 1.21 15.26
C ASP A 27 -8.97 2.04 16.54
N SER A 28 -8.26 3.15 16.72
CA SER A 28 -8.48 4.08 17.84
C SER A 28 -9.87 4.71 17.79
N ILE A 29 -10.27 5.28 16.64
CA ILE A 29 -11.58 5.90 16.46
C ILE A 29 -12.71 4.88 16.66
N THR A 30 -12.50 3.63 16.22
CA THR A 30 -13.46 2.54 16.45
C THR A 30 -13.62 2.22 17.94
N CYS A 31 -12.52 2.20 18.70
CA CYS A 31 -12.59 2.02 20.15
C CYS A 31 -13.37 3.16 20.82
N ASP A 32 -13.04 4.41 20.49
CA ASP A 32 -13.72 5.60 21.02
C ASP A 32 -15.21 5.60 20.67
N TRP A 33 -15.54 5.23 19.42
CA TRP A 33 -16.91 5.08 18.97
C TRP A 33 -17.66 4.01 19.75
N CYS A 34 -17.08 2.83 19.95
CA CYS A 34 -17.70 1.75 20.72
C CYS A 34 -17.94 2.18 22.18
N GLU A 35 -17.01 2.91 22.79
CA GLU A 35 -17.20 3.45 24.15
C GLU A 35 -18.36 4.46 24.18
N LEU A 36 -18.38 5.41 23.24
CA LEU A 36 -19.39 6.46 23.17
C LEU A 36 -20.80 5.89 22.89
N SER A 37 -20.91 5.03 21.87
CA SER A 37 -22.16 4.45 21.40
C SER A 37 -22.72 3.38 22.34
N SER A 38 -21.91 2.79 23.23
CA SER A 38 -22.35 1.75 24.17
C SER A 38 -23.53 2.15 25.06
N THR A 39 -23.69 3.46 25.30
CA THR A 39 -24.76 4.03 26.13
C THR A 39 -25.95 4.53 25.32
N TRP A 40 -25.83 4.57 23.99
CA TRP A 40 -26.83 5.13 23.12
C TRP A 40 -27.95 4.11 22.89
N THR A 41 -29.18 4.56 23.10
CA THR A 41 -30.38 3.77 22.85
C THR A 41 -31.43 4.62 22.13
N GLY A 42 -32.29 3.97 21.35
CA GLY A 42 -33.36 4.65 20.62
C GLY A 42 -32.83 5.57 19.52
N VAL A 43 -33.31 6.84 19.51
CA VAL A 43 -33.10 7.78 18.41
C VAL A 43 -31.61 8.06 18.13
N ALA A 44 -30.76 8.13 19.16
CA ALA A 44 -29.33 8.40 18.99
C ALA A 44 -28.63 7.24 18.26
N ALA A 45 -28.87 5.99 18.69
CA ALA A 45 -28.31 4.81 18.02
C ALA A 45 -28.79 4.73 16.56
N SER A 46 -30.09 4.90 16.31
CA SER A 46 -30.63 4.82 14.94
C SER A 46 -30.20 5.96 14.01
N ALA A 47 -29.85 7.13 14.55
CA ALA A 47 -29.43 8.27 13.74
C ALA A 47 -27.97 8.21 13.32
N PHE A 48 -27.10 7.67 14.17
CA PHE A 48 -25.66 7.74 13.95
C PHE A 48 -24.99 6.40 13.62
N GLU A 49 -25.61 5.25 13.90
CA GLU A 49 -25.04 3.96 13.50
C GLU A 49 -24.88 3.83 11.98
N PRO A 50 -25.90 4.13 11.14
CA PRO A 50 -25.74 3.98 9.69
C PRO A 50 -24.65 4.87 9.07
N PRO A 51 -24.55 6.18 9.35
CA PRO A 51 -23.48 6.99 8.78
C PRO A 51 -22.09 6.62 9.35
N TRP A 52 -22.02 6.11 10.58
CA TRP A 52 -20.78 5.56 11.13
C TRP A 52 -20.32 4.33 10.36
N GLU A 53 -21.20 3.35 10.14
CA GLU A 53 -20.88 2.13 9.38
C GLU A 53 -20.41 2.45 7.96
N GLU A 54 -21.07 3.39 7.28
CA GLU A 54 -20.70 3.81 5.93
C GLU A 54 -19.30 4.46 5.90
N TRP A 55 -19.05 5.39 6.81
CA TRP A 55 -17.75 6.06 6.92
C TRP A 55 -16.62 5.07 7.25
N HIS A 56 -16.82 4.26 8.29
CA HIS A 56 -15.81 3.30 8.75
C HIS A 56 -15.48 2.27 7.65
N ALA A 57 -16.49 1.75 6.94
CA ALA A 57 -16.26 0.84 5.82
C ALA A 57 -15.48 1.50 4.67
N GLY A 58 -15.77 2.77 4.36
CA GLY A 58 -15.05 3.53 3.33
C GLY A 58 -13.59 3.78 3.68
N ASP A 59 -13.31 4.11 4.93
CA ASP A 59 -11.96 4.42 5.38
C ASP A 59 -11.10 3.16 5.53
N VAL A 60 -11.66 2.06 6.07
CA VAL A 60 -11.00 0.74 6.05
C VAL A 60 -10.65 0.35 4.60
N LYS A 61 -11.56 0.58 3.66
CA LYS A 61 -11.29 0.27 2.26
C LYS A 61 -10.15 1.11 1.68
N SER A 62 -10.00 2.36 2.13
CA SER A 62 -8.92 3.25 1.71
C SER A 62 -7.57 2.75 2.23
N ALA A 63 -7.48 2.32 3.50
CA ALA A 63 -6.28 1.71 4.07
C ALA A 63 -5.86 0.44 3.31
N GLU A 64 -6.81 -0.44 3.00
CA GLU A 64 -6.56 -1.63 2.17
C GLU A 64 -5.95 -1.27 0.80
N ILE A 65 -6.54 -0.30 0.10
CA ILE A 65 -6.07 0.12 -1.24
C ILE A 65 -4.65 0.68 -1.18
N LEU A 66 -4.33 1.48 -0.16
CA LEU A 66 -2.98 2.02 0.04
C LEU A 66 -1.96 0.89 0.25
N SER A 67 -2.30 -0.11 1.08
CA SER A 67 -1.46 -1.29 1.31
C SER A 67 -1.29 -2.13 0.04
N GLU A 68 -2.37 -2.42 -0.67
CA GLU A 68 -2.34 -3.15 -1.96
C GLU A 68 -1.44 -2.43 -2.98
N HIS A 69 -1.59 -1.11 -3.13
CA HIS A 69 -0.79 -0.33 -4.07
C HIS A 69 0.69 -0.28 -3.68
N SER A 70 1.00 -0.19 -2.38
CA SER A 70 2.37 -0.32 -1.90
C SER A 70 2.98 -1.66 -2.33
N GLN A 71 2.27 -2.76 -2.11
CA GLN A 71 2.73 -4.10 -2.48
C GLN A 71 2.93 -4.24 -3.99
N LEU A 72 2.01 -3.71 -4.80
CA LEU A 72 2.13 -3.73 -6.27
C LEU A 72 3.35 -2.95 -6.75
N LEU A 73 3.66 -1.80 -6.13
CA LEU A 73 4.86 -1.03 -6.46
C LEU A 73 6.14 -1.79 -6.10
N MET A 74 6.18 -2.47 -4.94
CA MET A 74 7.33 -3.30 -4.58
C MET A 74 7.50 -4.49 -5.53
N GLN A 75 6.43 -5.19 -5.89
CA GLN A 75 6.48 -6.29 -6.86
C GLN A 75 6.98 -5.81 -8.23
N SER A 76 6.53 -4.62 -8.65
CA SER A 76 7.01 -4.01 -9.90
C SER A 76 8.49 -3.65 -9.82
N LEU A 77 8.97 -3.17 -8.67
CA LEU A 77 10.38 -2.86 -8.44
C LEU A 77 11.25 -4.12 -8.57
N ASP A 78 10.86 -5.22 -7.91
CA ASP A 78 11.58 -6.49 -7.96
C ASP A 78 11.68 -7.02 -9.40
N LEU A 79 10.57 -7.01 -10.13
CA LEU A 79 10.54 -7.44 -11.52
C LEU A 79 11.48 -6.61 -12.41
N MET A 80 11.56 -5.30 -12.18
CA MET A 80 12.44 -4.41 -12.95
C MET A 80 13.91 -4.64 -12.62
N LEU A 81 14.26 -4.88 -11.36
CA LEU A 81 15.62 -5.21 -10.93
C LEU A 81 16.09 -6.54 -11.52
N ASP A 82 15.21 -7.55 -11.53
CA ASP A 82 15.47 -8.84 -12.16
C ASP A 82 15.71 -8.71 -13.66
N HIS A 83 14.88 -7.90 -14.34
CA HIS A 83 15.05 -7.62 -15.77
C HIS A 83 16.38 -6.91 -16.07
N GLU A 84 16.77 -5.94 -15.25
CA GLU A 84 18.07 -5.25 -15.38
C GLU A 84 19.25 -6.23 -15.19
N SER A 85 19.19 -7.08 -14.15
CA SER A 85 20.21 -8.11 -13.90
C SER A 85 20.34 -9.10 -15.06
N ALA A 86 19.21 -9.58 -15.59
CA ALA A 86 19.17 -10.50 -16.71
C ALA A 86 19.75 -9.85 -17.99
N ALA A 87 19.41 -8.59 -18.27
CA ALA A 87 19.94 -7.86 -19.41
C ALA A 87 21.46 -7.70 -19.32
N VAL A 88 22.00 -7.29 -18.17
CA VAL A 88 23.46 -7.15 -17.94
C VAL A 88 24.17 -8.47 -18.23
N LYS A 89 23.68 -9.59 -17.65
CA LYS A 89 24.26 -10.92 -17.88
C LYS A 89 24.23 -11.34 -19.36
N ALA A 90 23.14 -11.03 -20.07
CA ALA A 90 23.03 -11.32 -21.50
C ALA A 90 24.04 -10.51 -22.33
N PHE A 91 24.20 -9.21 -22.04
CA PHE A 91 25.19 -8.37 -22.70
C PHE A 91 26.64 -8.84 -22.43
N GLU A 92 26.96 -9.19 -21.18
CA GLU A 92 28.27 -9.75 -20.84
C GLU A 92 28.56 -11.06 -21.60
N ALA A 93 27.55 -11.93 -21.72
CA ALA A 93 27.68 -13.19 -22.46
C ALA A 93 27.93 -12.96 -23.96
N LEU A 94 27.30 -11.95 -24.56
CA LEU A 94 27.53 -11.55 -25.95
C LEU A 94 28.93 -10.97 -26.14
N TYR A 95 29.38 -10.10 -25.24
CA TYR A 95 30.72 -9.49 -25.31
C TYR A 95 31.83 -10.52 -25.09
N ARG A 96 31.62 -11.50 -24.20
CA ARG A 96 32.54 -12.63 -24.00
C ARG A 96 32.65 -13.53 -25.24
N LYS A 97 31.61 -13.57 -26.07
CA LYS A 97 31.55 -14.29 -27.35
C LYS A 97 31.99 -13.44 -28.55
N GLY A 98 32.88 -12.44 -28.36
CA GLY A 98 33.37 -11.55 -29.43
C GLY A 98 33.67 -12.25 -30.77
N PRO A 99 33.55 -11.53 -31.90
CA PRO A 99 33.43 -12.12 -33.22
C PRO A 99 34.60 -13.07 -33.52
N ALA A 100 34.27 -14.30 -33.93
CA ALA A 100 35.23 -15.13 -34.63
C ALA A 100 35.49 -14.47 -35.99
N VAL A 101 36.55 -13.65 -36.05
CA VAL A 101 37.23 -13.07 -37.24
C VAL A 101 36.34 -12.48 -38.33
#